data_AF-A0A6A8LB74-F1
#
_entry.id   AF-A0A6A8LB74-F1
#
_cell.length_a   1.000
_cell.length_b   1.000
_cell.length_c   1.000
_cell.angle_alpha   90.00
_cell.angle_beta   90.00
_cell.angle_gamma   90.00
#
_symmetry.space_group_name_H-M   'P 1'
#
loop_
_entity.id
_entity.type
_entity.pdbx_description
1 polymer ?
#
loop_
_entity_poly.entity_id
_entity_poly.type
_entity_poly.pdbx_seq_one_letter_code
_entity_poly.pdbx_strand_id
1 'polypeptide(L)'
;MISLGVIAYILTKYAQNHQDWAEKYSRSVYPLLSKIVGFVPSWVKFSVSEWLVVLVVLLFLFYIVYYVRKVIMSKGVRRMVVYRGALGIVTICSVIYFCYTILGGINYYRYSFLSYTEYKEENYSKEELVKLSKSLAVEMELAREKLADTDLLAQVPEVFDYYAQHAVFSMQMLSKEYPILEHSLYSTPKPVVMSKLMSHAGINGIFVPFTYESNINVNVPVFLVPATMAHELAHQSGFMHEDEANFIAYLACKQQDDPMILYSGFFLAFVYSISELKKVDPDQASDIMSSLSKAVQHDIEQNEQYRDKYEGVISSISRNVNDVYLKANNQTDGLNSYSDMVNLLLAEQRDREVQLNVS
;
A
#
# COMPACT_ATOMS: atom_id res chain seq x y z
N MET A 1 -10.43 18.31 -23.84
CA MET A 1 -9.95 17.86 -22.51
C MET A 1 -11.01 17.10 -21.74
N ILE A 2 -12.31 17.49 -21.76
CA ILE A 2 -13.39 16.63 -21.22
C ILE A 2 -13.40 15.23 -21.88
N SER A 3 -13.08 15.18 -23.18
CA SER A 3 -12.85 13.93 -23.92
C SER A 3 -11.81 13.00 -23.28
N LEU A 4 -10.84 13.52 -22.52
CA LEU A 4 -9.86 12.70 -21.81
C LEU A 4 -10.52 11.88 -20.70
N GLY A 5 -11.52 12.44 -20.00
CA GLY A 5 -12.28 11.72 -18.99
C GLY A 5 -13.10 10.58 -19.61
N VAL A 6 -13.65 10.80 -20.82
CA VAL A 6 -14.35 9.75 -21.58
C VAL A 6 -13.37 8.65 -22.02
N ILE A 7 -12.19 9.02 -22.51
CA ILE A 7 -11.15 8.05 -22.87
C ILE A 7 -10.71 7.24 -21.64
N ALA A 8 -10.48 7.90 -20.51
CA ALA A 8 -10.11 7.26 -19.24
C ALA A 8 -11.17 6.24 -18.80
N TYR A 9 -12.45 6.61 -18.90
CA TYR A 9 -13.57 5.72 -18.62
C TYR A 9 -13.59 4.50 -19.55
N ILE A 10 -13.43 4.71 -20.86
CA ILE A 10 -13.38 3.63 -21.85
C ILE A 10 -12.19 2.70 -21.56
N LEU A 11 -11.00 3.24 -21.31
CA LEU A 11 -9.80 2.45 -20.99
C LEU A 11 -10.00 1.63 -19.71
N THR A 12 -10.57 2.24 -18.66
CA THR A 12 -10.87 1.56 -17.40
C THR A 12 -11.86 0.42 -17.63
N LYS A 13 -12.96 0.68 -18.36
CA LYS A 13 -13.94 -0.36 -18.69
C LYS A 13 -13.39 -1.45 -19.59
N TYR A 14 -12.47 -1.12 -20.50
CA TYR A 14 -11.82 -2.10 -21.34
C TYR A 14 -10.91 -3.01 -20.50
N ALA A 15 -10.06 -2.42 -19.64
CA ALA A 15 -9.19 -3.14 -18.70
C ALA A 15 -9.98 -4.09 -17.79
N GLN A 16 -11.09 -3.61 -17.21
CA GLN A 16 -12.00 -4.41 -16.36
C GLN A 16 -12.49 -5.71 -17.01
N ASN A 17 -12.68 -5.71 -18.34
CA ASN A 17 -13.22 -6.86 -19.07
C ASN A 17 -12.16 -7.65 -19.87
N HIS A 18 -10.91 -7.19 -19.90
CA HIS A 18 -9.84 -7.76 -20.70
C HIS A 18 -8.53 -7.79 -19.90
N GLN A 19 -8.46 -8.71 -18.93
CA GLN A 19 -7.32 -8.84 -18.02
C GLN A 19 -5.98 -9.00 -18.76
N ASP A 20 -5.94 -9.79 -19.83
CA ASP A 20 -4.74 -9.97 -20.68
C ASP A 20 -4.24 -8.65 -21.28
N TRP A 21 -5.14 -7.72 -21.59
CA TRP A 21 -4.76 -6.40 -22.09
C TRP A 21 -4.18 -5.52 -21.00
N ALA A 22 -4.83 -5.51 -19.82
CA ALA A 22 -4.34 -4.77 -18.66
C ALA A 22 -2.97 -5.31 -18.21
N GLU A 23 -2.77 -6.62 -18.28
CA GLU A 23 -1.51 -7.30 -18.04
C GLU A 23 -0.43 -6.88 -19.04
N LYS A 24 -0.75 -6.92 -20.34
CA LYS A 24 0.17 -6.45 -21.38
C LYS A 24 0.55 -4.98 -21.17
N TYR A 25 -0.41 -4.12 -20.82
CA TYR A 25 -0.15 -2.73 -20.48
C TYR A 25 0.80 -2.61 -19.26
N SER A 26 0.53 -3.36 -18.19
CA SER A 26 1.30 -3.36 -16.93
C SER A 26 2.76 -3.80 -17.14
N ARG A 27 3.01 -4.69 -18.10
CA ARG A 27 4.35 -5.20 -18.43
C ARG A 27 5.12 -4.40 -19.45
N SER A 28 4.48 -3.50 -20.20
CA SER A 28 5.12 -2.80 -21.31
C SER A 28 5.05 -1.27 -21.20
N VAL A 29 3.84 -0.72 -21.06
CA VAL A 29 3.62 0.73 -21.03
C VAL A 29 3.87 1.28 -19.64
N TYR A 30 3.36 0.62 -18.60
CA TYR A 30 3.48 1.08 -17.22
C TYR A 30 4.94 1.26 -16.75
N PRO A 31 5.89 0.33 -17.02
CA PRO A 31 7.28 0.50 -16.58
C PRO A 31 7.97 1.67 -17.27
N LEU A 32 7.63 1.95 -18.54
CA LEU A 32 8.13 3.11 -19.26
C LEU A 32 7.61 4.42 -18.66
N LEU A 33 6.31 4.47 -18.35
CA LEU A 33 5.69 5.64 -17.71
C LEU A 33 6.26 5.88 -16.31
N SER A 34 6.40 4.81 -15.51
CA SER A 34 7.06 4.88 -14.19
C SER A 34 8.45 5.48 -14.28
N LYS A 35 9.26 5.00 -15.23
CA LYS A 35 10.59 5.54 -15.47
C LYS A 35 10.54 7.02 -15.85
N ILE A 36 9.70 7.43 -16.79
CA ILE A 36 9.66 8.82 -17.28
C ILE A 36 9.17 9.78 -16.20
N VAL A 37 8.07 9.44 -15.53
CA VAL A 37 7.41 10.32 -14.55
C VAL A 37 8.17 10.31 -13.23
N GLY A 38 8.64 9.14 -12.78
CA GLY A 38 9.42 8.96 -11.55
C GLY A 38 10.87 9.43 -11.63
N PHE A 39 11.40 9.71 -12.83
CA PHE A 39 12.82 10.07 -13.00
C PHE A 39 13.22 11.31 -12.20
N VAL A 40 12.50 12.44 -12.38
CA VAL A 40 12.85 13.70 -11.69
C VAL A 40 12.58 13.61 -10.18
N PRO A 41 11.42 13.10 -9.71
CA PRO A 41 11.20 12.87 -8.28
C PRO A 41 12.26 11.99 -7.62
N SER A 42 12.82 11.00 -8.33
CA SER A 42 13.84 10.10 -7.77
C SER A 42 15.13 10.81 -7.33
N TRP A 43 15.43 12.01 -7.86
CA TRP A 43 16.66 12.75 -7.57
C TRP A 43 16.67 13.43 -6.20
N VAL A 44 15.51 13.66 -5.60
CA VAL A 44 15.39 14.36 -4.31
C VAL A 44 15.09 13.39 -3.17
N LYS A 45 15.42 13.78 -1.94
CA LYS A 45 15.17 12.96 -0.74
C LYS A 45 13.85 13.29 -0.02
N PHE A 46 13.13 14.32 -0.46
CA PHE A 46 11.84 14.70 0.09
C PHE A 46 10.71 14.24 -0.84
N SER A 47 9.49 14.09 -0.31
CA SER A 47 8.31 13.73 -1.09
C SER A 47 7.91 14.86 -2.05
N VAL A 48 8.09 14.67 -3.36
CA VAL A 48 7.55 15.61 -4.37
C VAL A 48 6.03 15.55 -4.40
N SER A 49 5.47 14.36 -4.14
CA SER A 49 4.05 14.06 -4.04
C SER A 49 3.33 14.95 -3.03
N GLU A 50 3.91 15.10 -1.83
CA GLU A 50 3.37 15.93 -0.78
C GLU A 50 3.23 17.39 -1.22
N TRP A 51 4.28 17.94 -1.82
CA TRP A 51 4.26 19.32 -2.32
C TRP A 51 3.34 19.48 -3.54
N LEU A 52 3.22 18.46 -4.38
CA LEU A 52 2.24 18.43 -5.48
C LEU A 52 0.80 18.48 -4.93
N VAL A 53 0.49 17.73 -3.88
CA VAL A 53 -0.82 17.76 -3.22
C VAL A 53 -1.09 19.14 -2.64
N VAL A 54 -0.14 19.74 -1.92
CA VAL A 54 -0.27 21.12 -1.40
C VAL A 54 -0.53 22.11 -2.53
N LEU A 55 0.24 22.03 -3.62
CA LEU A 55 0.07 22.91 -4.78
C LEU A 55 -1.32 22.76 -5.40
N VAL A 56 -1.80 21.53 -5.60
CA VAL A 56 -3.13 21.26 -6.16
C VAL A 56 -4.23 21.84 -5.26
N VAL A 57 -4.13 21.68 -3.94
CA VAL A 57 -5.09 22.27 -2.99
C VAL A 57 -5.09 23.80 -3.08
N LEU A 58 -3.91 24.44 -3.10
CA LEU A 58 -3.80 25.90 -3.22
C LEU A 58 -4.37 26.42 -4.55
N LEU A 59 -4.08 25.74 -5.66
CA LEU A 59 -4.62 26.08 -6.98
C LEU A 59 -6.14 25.92 -7.02
N PHE A 60 -6.68 24.88 -6.38
CA PHE A 60 -8.12 24.65 -6.28
C PHE A 60 -8.82 25.75 -5.44
N LEU A 61 -8.24 26.11 -4.29
CA LEU A 61 -8.75 27.22 -3.46
C LEU A 61 -8.71 28.55 -4.21
N PHE A 62 -7.60 28.85 -4.90
CA PHE A 62 -7.49 30.04 -5.73
C PHE A 62 -8.54 30.05 -6.86
N TYR A 63 -8.74 28.90 -7.52
CA TYR A 63 -9.75 28.74 -8.56
C TYR A 63 -11.16 29.05 -8.05
N ILE A 64 -11.53 28.52 -6.88
CA ILE A 64 -12.82 28.79 -6.24
C ILE A 64 -12.95 30.29 -5.94
N VAL A 65 -11.98 30.88 -5.26
CA VAL A 65 -12.01 32.31 -4.89
C VAL A 65 -12.13 33.20 -6.14
N TYR A 66 -11.36 32.89 -7.19
CA TYR A 66 -11.41 33.60 -8.47
C TYR A 66 -12.81 33.55 -9.09
N TYR A 67 -13.40 32.35 -9.22
CA TYR A 67 -14.73 32.21 -9.83
C TYR A 67 -15.85 32.79 -8.97
N VAL A 68 -15.78 32.66 -7.64
CA VAL A 68 -16.72 33.31 -6.71
C VAL A 68 -16.68 34.83 -6.89
N ARG A 69 -15.49 35.45 -6.88
CA ARG A 69 -15.34 36.89 -7.13
C ARG A 69 -15.88 37.28 -8.51
N LYS A 70 -15.56 36.51 -9.54
CA LYS A 70 -16.02 36.76 -10.91
C LYS A 70 -17.55 36.71 -11.01
N VAL A 71 -18.21 35.77 -10.33
CA VAL A 71 -19.68 35.66 -10.29
C VAL A 71 -20.30 36.86 -9.57
N ILE A 72 -19.74 37.27 -8.43
CA ILE A 72 -20.23 38.43 -7.66
C ILE A 72 -20.16 39.70 -8.53
N MET A 73 -19.03 39.92 -9.21
CA MET A 73 -18.76 41.12 -10.01
C MET A 73 -19.49 41.14 -11.36
N SER A 74 -19.81 39.99 -11.95
CA SER A 74 -20.43 39.92 -13.28
C SER A 74 -21.95 40.16 -13.20
N LYS A 75 -22.43 41.39 -13.44
CA LYS A 75 -23.88 41.67 -13.55
C LYS A 75 -24.41 41.20 -14.91
N GLY A 76 -25.61 40.60 -14.93
CA GLY A 76 -26.28 40.14 -16.16
C GLY A 76 -25.80 38.80 -16.77
N VAL A 77 -24.55 38.39 -16.55
CA VAL A 77 -23.98 37.15 -17.14
C VAL A 77 -23.56 36.08 -16.11
N ARG A 78 -24.03 36.18 -14.86
CA ARG A 78 -23.64 35.29 -13.74
C ARG A 78 -23.76 33.80 -14.07
N ARG A 79 -24.89 33.40 -14.67
CA ARG A 79 -25.13 31.98 -15.04
C ARG A 79 -24.04 31.45 -15.97
N MET A 80 -23.63 32.23 -16.95
CA MET A 80 -22.57 31.84 -17.89
C MET A 80 -21.20 31.73 -17.19
N VAL A 81 -20.92 32.60 -16.22
CA VAL A 81 -19.68 32.54 -15.43
C VAL A 81 -19.64 31.29 -14.57
N VAL A 82 -20.74 30.96 -13.88
CA VAL A 82 -20.87 29.73 -13.10
C VAL A 82 -20.70 28.51 -14.02
N TYR A 83 -21.40 28.49 -15.16
CA TYR A 83 -21.29 27.40 -16.13
C TYR A 83 -19.84 27.19 -16.59
N ARG A 84 -19.11 28.26 -16.93
CA ARG A 84 -17.69 28.16 -17.33
C ARG A 84 -16.80 27.67 -16.20
N GLY A 85 -17.06 28.09 -14.96
CA GLY A 85 -16.34 27.60 -13.77
C GLY A 85 -16.57 26.11 -13.54
N ALA A 86 -17.84 25.67 -13.56
CA ALA A 86 -18.18 24.26 -13.44
C ALA A 86 -17.56 23.41 -14.57
N LEU A 87 -17.62 23.89 -15.81
CA LEU A 87 -17.01 23.20 -16.95
C LEU A 87 -15.48 23.09 -16.82
N GLY A 88 -14.84 24.11 -16.22
CA GLY A 88 -13.42 24.06 -15.90
C GLY A 88 -13.09 23.02 -14.84
N ILE A 89 -13.90 22.89 -13.79
CA ILE A 89 -13.76 21.81 -12.79
C ILE A 89 -13.90 20.44 -13.46
N VAL A 90 -14.95 20.23 -14.28
CA VAL A 90 -15.14 18.99 -15.03
C VAL A 90 -13.93 18.68 -15.92
N THR A 91 -13.34 19.71 -16.53
CA THR A 91 -12.13 19.58 -17.35
C THR A 91 -10.93 19.15 -16.52
N ILE A 92 -10.69 19.79 -15.36
CA ILE A 92 -9.60 19.44 -14.44
C ILE A 92 -9.76 17.99 -13.95
N CYS A 93 -10.96 17.62 -13.49
CA CYS A 93 -11.25 16.24 -13.07
C CYS A 93 -11.05 15.24 -14.20
N SER A 94 -11.44 15.58 -15.43
CA SER A 94 -11.24 14.72 -16.61
C SER A 94 -9.75 14.47 -16.90
N VAL A 95 -8.90 15.48 -16.69
CA VAL A 95 -7.44 15.35 -16.86
C VAL A 95 -6.85 14.52 -15.74
N ILE A 96 -7.20 14.80 -14.48
CA ILE A 96 -6.71 14.04 -13.32
C ILE A 96 -7.11 12.58 -13.45
N TYR A 97 -8.37 12.29 -13.82
CA TYR A 97 -8.84 10.92 -13.99
C TYR A 97 -8.09 10.19 -15.12
N PHE A 98 -7.89 10.85 -16.27
CA PHE A 98 -7.09 10.28 -17.35
C PHE A 98 -5.65 9.98 -16.94
N CYS A 99 -4.98 10.93 -16.28
CA CYS A 99 -3.64 10.73 -15.74
C CYS A 99 -3.62 9.58 -14.73
N TYR A 100 -4.54 9.51 -13.78
CA TYR A 100 -4.65 8.40 -12.85
C TYR A 100 -4.80 7.05 -13.57
N THR A 101 -5.73 6.95 -14.54
CA THR A 101 -5.97 5.71 -15.30
C THR A 101 -4.70 5.24 -16.00
N ILE A 102 -3.98 6.14 -16.68
CA ILE A 102 -2.77 5.77 -17.44
C ILE A 102 -1.50 5.70 -16.60
N LEU A 103 -1.48 6.18 -15.36
CA LEU A 103 -0.28 6.15 -14.51
C LEU A 103 -0.36 5.09 -13.41
N GLY A 104 -1.51 4.44 -13.23
CA GLY A 104 -1.63 3.35 -12.25
C GLY A 104 -2.99 2.67 -12.26
N GLY A 105 -4.07 3.37 -12.59
CA GLY A 105 -5.44 2.84 -12.49
C GLY A 105 -5.72 1.58 -13.32
N ILE A 106 -5.04 1.38 -14.47
CA ILE A 106 -5.18 0.15 -15.26
C ILE A 106 -4.60 -1.07 -14.51
N ASN A 107 -3.60 -0.88 -13.66
CA ASN A 107 -2.92 -1.98 -12.96
C ASN A 107 -3.79 -2.65 -11.89
N TYR A 108 -4.95 -2.08 -11.53
CA TYR A 108 -5.95 -2.80 -10.71
C TYR A 108 -6.55 -4.01 -11.43
N TYR A 109 -6.46 -4.07 -12.76
CA TYR A 109 -7.11 -5.11 -13.57
C TYR A 109 -6.11 -6.08 -14.20
N ARG A 110 -4.86 -6.12 -13.72
CA ARG A 110 -3.84 -7.06 -14.19
C ARG A 110 -4.04 -8.45 -13.55
N TYR A 111 -3.17 -9.41 -13.83
CA TYR A 111 -3.18 -10.69 -13.09
C TYR A 111 -2.74 -10.51 -11.64
N SER A 112 -3.36 -11.29 -10.75
CA SER A 112 -2.95 -11.37 -9.35
C SER A 112 -1.49 -11.81 -9.23
N PHE A 113 -0.81 -11.37 -8.16
CA PHE A 113 0.53 -11.83 -7.82
C PHE A 113 0.60 -13.36 -7.72
N LEU A 114 -0.45 -13.99 -7.19
CA LEU A 114 -0.61 -15.44 -7.12
C LEU A 114 -0.35 -16.14 -8.46
N SER A 115 -0.77 -15.53 -9.57
CA SER A 115 -0.62 -16.06 -10.93
C SER A 115 0.84 -16.21 -11.38
N TYR A 116 1.78 -15.62 -10.65
CA TYR A 116 3.23 -15.70 -10.90
C TYR A 116 3.99 -16.50 -9.83
N THR A 117 3.25 -17.13 -8.92
CA THR A 117 3.83 -18.00 -7.89
C THR A 117 3.50 -19.46 -8.20
N GLU A 118 4.18 -20.39 -7.53
CA GLU A 118 3.82 -21.81 -7.58
C GLU A 118 2.65 -22.15 -6.64
N TYR A 119 2.19 -21.18 -5.86
CA TYR A 119 1.14 -21.35 -4.88
C TYR A 119 -0.22 -21.57 -5.56
N LYS A 120 -1.04 -22.42 -4.94
CA LYS A 120 -2.38 -22.75 -5.43
C LYS A 120 -3.43 -22.14 -4.52
N GLU A 121 -4.42 -21.50 -5.12
CA GLU A 121 -5.61 -21.04 -4.40
C GLU A 121 -6.42 -22.26 -3.94
N GLU A 122 -6.58 -22.42 -2.64
CA GLU A 122 -7.29 -23.55 -2.05
C GLU A 122 -8.12 -23.10 -0.84
N ASN A 123 -9.07 -23.95 -0.44
CA ASN A 123 -9.75 -23.77 0.84
C ASN A 123 -8.82 -24.23 1.96
N TYR A 124 -8.59 -23.35 2.93
CA TYR A 124 -7.75 -23.64 4.08
C TYR A 124 -8.59 -23.91 5.32
N SER A 125 -8.17 -24.92 6.07
CA SER A 125 -8.79 -25.28 7.34
C SER A 125 -8.45 -24.28 8.45
N LYS A 126 -9.25 -24.30 9.51
CA LYS A 126 -8.96 -23.54 10.74
C LYS A 126 -7.64 -24.00 11.37
N GLU A 127 -7.37 -25.30 11.32
CA GLU A 127 -6.16 -25.92 11.87
C GLU A 127 -4.90 -25.40 11.17
N GLU A 128 -4.96 -25.16 9.86
CA GLU A 128 -3.88 -24.54 9.09
C GLU A 128 -3.68 -23.08 9.48
N LEU A 129 -4.75 -22.31 9.72
CA LEU A 129 -4.63 -20.94 10.21
C LEU A 129 -4.02 -20.86 11.62
N VAL A 130 -4.36 -21.80 12.50
CA VAL A 130 -3.72 -21.94 13.82
C VAL A 130 -2.23 -22.24 13.66
N LYS A 131 -1.88 -23.16 12.74
CA LYS A 131 -0.49 -23.53 12.46
C LYS A 131 0.32 -22.35 11.91
N LEU A 132 -0.26 -21.61 10.96
CA LEU A 132 0.32 -20.38 10.39
C LEU A 132 0.58 -19.33 11.46
N SER A 133 -0.42 -19.05 12.27
CA SER A 133 -0.32 -18.05 13.33
C SER A 133 0.78 -18.41 14.34
N LYS A 134 0.91 -19.70 14.68
CA LYS A 134 1.99 -20.20 15.55
C LYS A 134 3.36 -20.11 14.89
N SER A 135 3.51 -20.50 13.63
CA SER A 135 4.81 -20.40 12.94
C SER A 135 5.26 -18.96 12.77
N LEU A 136 4.35 -18.05 12.39
CA LEU A 136 4.65 -16.63 12.29
C LEU A 136 5.00 -16.01 13.65
N ALA A 137 4.32 -16.42 14.73
CA ALA A 137 4.68 -16.00 16.08
C ALA A 137 6.12 -16.38 16.42
N VAL A 138 6.53 -17.63 16.15
CA VAL A 138 7.90 -18.09 16.42
C VAL A 138 8.94 -17.28 15.62
N GLU A 139 8.73 -17.10 14.32
CA GLU A 139 9.67 -16.34 13.47
C GLU A 139 9.76 -14.87 13.89
N MET A 140 8.61 -14.27 14.25
CA MET A 140 8.55 -12.91 14.78
C MET A 140 9.31 -12.77 16.11
N GLU A 141 9.16 -13.72 17.04
CA GLU A 141 9.90 -13.75 18.31
C GLU A 141 11.40 -13.87 18.08
N LEU A 142 11.84 -14.78 17.19
CA LEU A 142 13.26 -14.96 16.87
C LEU A 142 13.88 -13.69 16.26
N ALA A 143 13.14 -12.98 15.40
CA ALA A 143 13.57 -11.69 14.88
C ALA A 143 13.62 -10.63 15.98
N ARG A 144 12.63 -10.60 16.88
CA ARG A 144 12.56 -9.65 17.99
C ARG A 144 13.67 -9.83 19.02
N GLU A 145 14.04 -11.07 19.32
CA GLU A 145 15.13 -11.40 20.25
C GLU A 145 16.47 -10.81 19.80
N LYS A 146 16.75 -10.84 18.48
CA LYS A 146 17.96 -10.25 17.90
C LYS A 146 18.02 -8.72 18.01
N LEU A 147 16.88 -8.05 18.22
CA LEU A 147 16.80 -6.61 18.45
C LEU A 147 17.10 -6.21 19.91
N ALA A 148 17.21 -7.19 20.83
CA ALA A 148 17.54 -6.95 22.24
C ALA A 148 16.74 -5.78 22.85
N ASP A 149 17.41 -4.88 23.57
CA ASP A 149 16.82 -3.71 24.25
C ASP A 149 16.57 -2.51 23.33
N THR A 150 16.58 -2.69 22.00
CA THR A 150 16.30 -1.59 21.06
C THR A 150 14.90 -1.05 21.31
N ASP A 151 14.81 0.26 21.57
CA ASP A 151 13.53 0.96 21.65
C ASP A 151 12.95 1.09 20.24
N LEU A 152 11.94 0.29 19.94
CA LEU A 152 11.25 0.29 18.64
C LEU A 152 10.31 1.50 18.48
N LEU A 153 10.27 2.41 19.47
CA LEU A 153 9.62 3.72 19.41
C LEU A 153 10.60 4.84 19.05
N ALA A 154 11.90 4.54 18.95
CA ALA A 154 12.92 5.51 18.59
C ALA A 154 12.64 6.16 17.22
N GLN A 155 13.14 7.38 17.04
CA GLN A 155 12.73 8.23 15.94
C GLN A 155 13.15 7.65 14.58
N VAL A 156 12.16 7.40 13.73
CA VAL A 156 12.29 7.00 12.32
C VAL A 156 13.31 7.83 11.50
N PRO A 157 13.46 9.17 11.65
CA PRO A 157 14.30 9.98 10.77
C PRO A 157 15.78 9.61 10.69
N GLU A 158 16.39 9.07 11.76
CA GLU A 158 17.83 8.74 11.75
C GLU A 158 18.14 7.50 10.92
N VAL A 159 17.21 6.54 10.91
CA VAL A 159 17.36 5.24 10.23
C VAL A 159 16.57 5.16 8.92
N PHE A 160 15.80 6.19 8.58
CA PHE A 160 14.91 6.20 7.42
C PHE A 160 15.64 5.92 6.10
N ASP A 161 16.74 6.64 5.83
CA ASP A 161 17.51 6.48 4.59
C ASP A 161 18.09 5.06 4.47
N TYR A 162 18.45 4.43 5.59
CA TYR A 162 18.95 3.05 5.64
C TYR A 162 17.84 2.08 5.24
N TYR A 163 16.67 2.13 5.91
CA TYR A 163 15.57 1.23 5.59
C TYR A 163 14.94 1.49 4.22
N ALA A 164 14.91 2.74 3.74
CA ALA A 164 14.45 3.06 2.40
C ALA A 164 15.31 2.39 1.32
N GLN A 165 16.63 2.39 1.48
CA GLN A 165 17.55 1.69 0.57
C GLN A 165 17.40 0.17 0.68
N HIS A 166 17.29 -0.37 1.90
CA HIS A 166 17.15 -1.80 2.10
C HIS A 166 15.80 -2.34 1.63
N ALA A 167 14.72 -1.55 1.67
CA ALA A 167 13.44 -1.92 1.08
C ALA A 167 13.54 -2.06 -0.44
N VAL A 168 14.24 -1.13 -1.12
CA VAL A 168 14.54 -1.26 -2.55
C VAL A 168 15.38 -2.50 -2.83
N PHE A 169 16.43 -2.74 -2.04
CA PHE A 169 17.25 -3.94 -2.16
C PHE A 169 16.44 -5.23 -1.95
N SER A 170 15.52 -5.23 -0.98
CA SER A 170 14.62 -6.36 -0.70
C SER A 170 13.73 -6.69 -1.90
N MET A 171 13.17 -5.66 -2.54
CA MET A 171 12.37 -5.82 -3.77
C MET A 171 13.22 -6.34 -4.94
N GLN A 172 14.45 -5.85 -5.09
CA GLN A 172 15.38 -6.33 -6.12
C GLN A 172 15.79 -7.79 -5.89
N MET A 173 15.99 -8.20 -4.63
CA MET A 173 16.27 -9.60 -4.27
C MET A 173 15.06 -10.48 -4.59
N LEU A 174 13.87 -10.07 -4.15
CA LEU A 174 12.61 -10.76 -4.42
C LEU A 174 12.34 -10.88 -5.93
N SER A 175 12.71 -9.89 -6.74
CA SER A 175 12.53 -9.97 -8.20
C SER A 175 13.38 -11.04 -8.90
N LYS A 176 14.42 -11.59 -8.23
CA LYS A 176 15.17 -12.72 -8.76
C LYS A 176 14.35 -14.01 -8.73
N GLU A 177 13.53 -14.17 -7.70
CA GLU A 177 12.60 -15.29 -7.54
C GLU A 177 11.32 -15.04 -8.34
N TYR A 178 10.80 -13.81 -8.31
CA TYR A 178 9.60 -13.39 -9.04
C TYR A 178 9.92 -12.28 -10.03
N PRO A 179 10.38 -12.59 -11.27
CA PRO A 179 10.75 -11.60 -12.28
C PRO A 179 9.65 -10.59 -12.64
N ILE A 180 8.38 -10.88 -12.33
CA ILE A 180 7.28 -9.93 -12.52
C ILE A 180 7.40 -8.67 -11.65
N LEU A 181 8.18 -8.73 -10.57
CA LEU A 181 8.52 -7.60 -9.71
C LEU A 181 9.75 -6.83 -10.23
N GLU A 182 10.36 -7.24 -11.34
CA GLU A 182 11.45 -6.46 -11.91
C GLU A 182 10.95 -5.07 -12.32
N HIS A 183 11.60 -4.03 -11.79
CA HIS A 183 11.23 -2.66 -12.08
C HIS A 183 12.46 -1.83 -12.46
N SER A 184 12.36 -1.12 -13.58
CA SER A 184 13.51 -0.39 -14.15
C SER A 184 14.02 0.76 -13.29
N LEU A 185 13.17 1.29 -12.41
CA LEU A 185 13.51 2.31 -11.44
C LEU A 185 12.62 2.17 -10.21
N TYR A 186 13.17 1.60 -9.15
CA TYR A 186 12.61 1.76 -7.81
C TYR A 186 13.03 3.11 -7.24
N SER A 187 12.10 4.05 -7.19
CA SER A 187 12.31 5.31 -6.48
C SER A 187 12.39 4.99 -4.99
N THR A 188 13.46 5.43 -4.33
CA THR A 188 13.60 5.21 -2.89
C THR A 188 12.41 5.83 -2.15
N PRO A 189 11.80 5.13 -1.19
CA PRO A 189 10.71 5.68 -0.38
C PRO A 189 11.09 7.03 0.22
N LYS A 190 10.13 7.96 0.28
CA LYS A 190 10.35 9.34 0.72
C LYS A 190 9.62 9.60 2.04
N PRO A 191 10.24 10.31 3.00
CA PRO A 191 9.58 10.68 4.23
C PRO A 191 8.58 11.82 3.95
N VAL A 192 7.41 11.76 4.57
CA VAL A 192 6.36 12.78 4.45
C VAL A 192 6.50 13.79 5.60
N VAL A 193 6.61 15.08 5.31
CA VAL A 193 6.75 16.12 6.34
C VAL A 193 5.44 16.25 7.16
N MET A 194 4.30 16.16 6.50
CA MET A 194 2.95 16.19 7.05
C MET A 194 2.49 14.81 7.56
N SER A 195 3.41 13.95 8.00
CA SER A 195 3.13 12.59 8.52
C SER A 195 2.03 12.55 9.58
N LYS A 196 1.85 13.61 10.37
CA LYS A 196 0.78 13.67 11.39
C LYS A 196 -0.62 13.66 10.77
N LEU A 197 -0.79 14.26 9.59
CA LEU A 197 -2.05 14.21 8.84
C LEU A 197 -2.29 12.79 8.32
N MET A 198 -1.26 12.09 7.84
CA MET A 198 -1.37 10.68 7.46
C MET A 198 -1.77 9.82 8.67
N SER A 199 -1.17 10.05 9.85
CA SER A 199 -1.53 9.33 11.07
C SER A 199 -3.01 9.53 11.43
N HIS A 200 -3.50 10.78 11.41
CA HIS A 200 -4.94 11.07 11.61
C HIS A 200 -5.85 10.48 10.53
N ALA A 201 -5.34 10.23 9.33
CA ALA A 201 -6.06 9.55 8.27
C ALA A 201 -5.95 8.01 8.35
N GLY A 202 -5.19 7.47 9.31
CA GLY A 202 -4.93 6.02 9.43
C GLY A 202 -4.03 5.46 8.33
N ILE A 203 -3.14 6.29 7.75
CA ILE A 203 -2.29 5.94 6.61
C ILE A 203 -0.83 5.80 7.09
N ASN A 204 -0.24 4.63 6.85
CA ASN A 204 1.17 4.36 7.15
C ASN A 204 2.09 4.67 5.96
N GLY A 205 1.62 4.41 4.75
CA GLY A 205 2.30 4.72 3.50
C GLY A 205 1.30 5.06 2.41
N ILE A 206 1.74 5.72 1.35
CA ILE A 206 0.94 5.93 0.14
C ILE A 206 1.81 6.04 -1.11
N PHE A 207 1.53 5.18 -2.07
CA PHE A 207 2.03 5.26 -3.42
C PHE A 207 1.24 6.32 -4.20
N VAL A 208 1.94 7.28 -4.82
CA VAL A 208 1.32 8.34 -5.60
C VAL A 208 1.68 8.18 -7.08
N PRO A 209 0.76 7.74 -7.96
CA PRO A 209 1.06 7.45 -9.37
C PRO A 209 1.44 8.70 -10.18
N PHE A 210 1.09 9.90 -9.72
CA PHE A 210 1.41 11.15 -10.42
C PHE A 210 2.89 11.53 -10.35
N THR A 211 3.65 10.89 -9.45
CA THR A 211 5.08 11.11 -9.20
C THR A 211 5.86 9.80 -9.13
N TYR A 212 5.17 8.65 -9.08
CA TYR A 212 5.75 7.32 -8.84
C TYR A 212 6.62 7.25 -7.58
N GLU A 213 6.20 7.95 -6.53
CA GLU A 213 6.86 7.91 -5.24
C GLU A 213 6.07 7.07 -4.24
N SER A 214 6.83 6.28 -3.47
CA SER A 214 6.38 5.65 -2.23
C SER A 214 6.57 6.65 -1.09
N ASN A 215 5.48 7.09 -0.45
CA ASN A 215 5.51 8.15 0.56
C ASN A 215 5.19 7.59 1.94
N ILE A 216 6.09 7.75 2.91
CA ILE A 216 6.04 7.04 4.18
C ILE A 216 5.72 7.99 5.32
N ASN A 217 4.74 7.63 6.15
CA ASN A 217 4.44 8.29 7.41
C ASN A 217 5.57 8.00 8.41
N VAL A 218 6.37 9.01 8.76
CA VAL A 218 7.50 8.87 9.69
C VAL A 218 7.10 9.02 11.18
N ASN A 219 5.80 9.11 11.49
CA ASN A 219 5.31 9.12 12.87
C ASN A 219 4.88 7.73 13.38
N VAL A 220 4.87 6.71 12.52
CA VAL A 220 4.57 5.32 12.92
C VAL A 220 5.71 4.75 13.77
N PRO A 221 5.46 3.73 14.61
CA PRO A 221 6.52 2.95 15.24
C PRO A 221 7.54 2.42 14.22
N VAL A 222 8.83 2.47 14.53
CA VAL A 222 9.91 2.22 13.54
C VAL A 222 9.84 0.82 12.95
N PHE A 223 9.38 -0.15 13.74
CA PHE A 223 9.26 -1.54 13.30
C PHE A 223 8.16 -1.76 12.26
N LEU A 224 7.28 -0.79 12.01
CA LEU A 224 6.31 -0.86 10.91
C LEU A 224 6.89 -0.33 9.59
N VAL A 225 7.98 0.44 9.65
CA VAL A 225 8.51 1.20 8.50
C VAL A 225 9.04 0.30 7.39
N PRO A 226 9.87 -0.74 7.65
CA PRO A 226 10.40 -1.57 6.56
C PRO A 226 9.32 -2.26 5.72
N ALA A 227 8.34 -2.90 6.37
CA ALA A 227 7.24 -3.56 5.65
C ALA A 227 6.35 -2.54 4.93
N THR A 228 6.09 -1.37 5.53
CA THR A 228 5.35 -0.28 4.86
C THR A 228 6.10 0.19 3.60
N MET A 229 7.43 0.37 3.68
CA MET A 229 8.24 0.75 2.51
C MET A 229 8.18 -0.30 1.40
N ALA A 230 8.31 -1.58 1.75
CA ALA A 230 8.21 -2.67 0.78
C ALA A 230 6.80 -2.76 0.15
N HIS A 231 5.74 -2.52 0.94
CA HIS A 231 4.36 -2.46 0.48
C HIS A 231 4.17 -1.37 -0.58
N GLU A 232 4.60 -0.13 -0.30
CA GLU A 232 4.49 0.95 -1.28
C GLU A 232 5.34 0.71 -2.54
N LEU A 233 6.48 0.02 -2.41
CA LEU A 233 7.29 -0.39 -3.55
C LEU A 233 6.63 -1.52 -4.37
N ALA A 234 5.80 -2.37 -3.76
CA ALA A 234 4.97 -3.33 -4.47
C ALA A 234 3.93 -2.61 -5.34
N HIS A 235 3.30 -1.55 -4.82
CA HIS A 235 2.45 -0.67 -5.62
C HIS A 235 3.24 0.00 -6.75
N GLN A 236 4.46 0.47 -6.51
CA GLN A 236 5.32 1.02 -7.57
C GLN A 236 5.63 -0.01 -8.67
N SER A 237 5.64 -1.30 -8.34
CA SER A 237 5.80 -2.43 -9.29
C SER A 237 4.51 -2.77 -10.03
N GLY A 238 3.44 -2.01 -9.78
CA GLY A 238 2.14 -2.17 -10.42
C GLY A 238 1.25 -3.22 -9.78
N PHE A 239 1.48 -3.65 -8.54
CA PHE A 239 0.54 -4.50 -7.80
C PHE A 239 -0.30 -3.63 -6.89
N MET A 240 -1.52 -3.30 -7.32
CA MET A 240 -2.36 -2.27 -6.68
C MET A 240 -3.27 -2.81 -5.57
N HIS A 241 -3.47 -4.13 -5.50
CA HIS A 241 -4.28 -4.72 -4.44
C HIS A 241 -3.51 -4.76 -3.12
N GLU A 242 -4.11 -4.20 -2.07
CA GLU A 242 -3.52 -4.05 -0.74
C GLU A 242 -3.04 -5.39 -0.16
N ASP A 243 -3.86 -6.44 -0.24
CA ASP A 243 -3.52 -7.77 0.29
C ASP A 243 -2.34 -8.41 -0.43
N GLU A 244 -2.23 -8.19 -1.75
CA GLU A 244 -1.09 -8.65 -2.55
C GLU A 244 0.17 -7.83 -2.22
N ALA A 245 0.03 -6.51 -2.09
CA ALA A 245 1.12 -5.63 -1.69
C ALA A 245 1.65 -5.97 -0.28
N ASN A 246 0.77 -6.30 0.66
CA ASN A 246 1.14 -6.78 1.99
C ASN A 246 1.89 -8.13 1.94
N PHE A 247 1.40 -9.07 1.12
CA PHE A 247 2.09 -10.35 0.95
C PHE A 247 3.47 -10.18 0.30
N ILE A 248 3.58 -9.36 -0.75
CA ILE A 248 4.86 -9.00 -1.38
C ILE A 248 5.79 -8.34 -0.37
N ALA A 249 5.29 -7.44 0.49
CA ALA A 249 6.07 -6.80 1.54
C ALA A 249 6.62 -7.80 2.56
N TYR A 250 5.79 -8.76 3.00
CA TYR A 250 6.24 -9.89 3.84
C TYR A 250 7.34 -10.70 3.14
N LEU A 251 7.15 -11.09 1.88
CA LEU A 251 8.15 -11.84 1.11
C LEU A 251 9.46 -11.06 0.93
N ALA A 252 9.38 -9.75 0.70
CA ALA A 252 10.56 -8.90 0.55
C ALA A 252 11.33 -8.81 1.87
N CYS A 253 10.63 -8.59 2.98
CA CYS A 253 11.24 -8.47 4.29
C CYS A 253 11.88 -9.77 4.78
N LYS A 254 11.20 -10.92 4.60
CA LYS A 254 11.68 -12.23 5.11
C LYS A 254 12.96 -12.74 4.45
N GLN A 255 13.42 -12.11 3.37
CA GLN A 255 14.66 -12.45 2.67
C GLN A 255 15.88 -11.68 3.18
N GLN A 256 15.69 -10.71 4.08
CA GLN A 256 16.80 -9.91 4.63
C GLN A 256 17.37 -10.56 5.90
N ASP A 257 18.65 -10.30 6.17
CA ASP A 257 19.29 -10.71 7.43
C ASP A 257 19.13 -9.68 8.55
N ASP A 258 18.70 -8.45 8.22
CA ASP A 258 18.51 -7.38 9.19
C ASP A 258 17.33 -7.71 10.14
N PRO A 259 17.54 -7.75 11.47
CA PRO A 259 16.50 -8.13 12.41
C PRO A 259 15.27 -7.22 12.43
N MET A 260 15.43 -5.92 12.18
CA MET A 260 14.29 -4.99 12.16
C MET A 260 13.43 -5.22 10.93
N ILE A 261 14.06 -5.45 9.77
CA ILE A 261 13.34 -5.74 8.53
C ILE A 261 12.60 -7.08 8.66
N LEU A 262 13.26 -8.12 9.16
CA LEU A 262 12.63 -9.42 9.45
C LEU A 262 11.44 -9.27 10.39
N TYR A 263 11.64 -8.59 11.53
CA TYR A 263 10.59 -8.38 12.52
C TYR A 263 9.40 -7.60 11.92
N SER A 264 9.66 -6.56 11.12
CA SER A 264 8.63 -5.79 10.42
C SER A 264 7.74 -6.66 9.52
N GLY A 265 8.37 -7.51 8.70
CA GLY A 265 7.67 -8.42 7.79
C GLY A 265 6.87 -9.49 8.52
N PHE A 266 7.46 -10.13 9.52
CA PHE A 266 6.76 -11.15 10.31
C PHE A 266 5.65 -10.56 11.18
N PHE A 267 5.84 -9.36 11.74
CA PHE A 267 4.80 -8.65 12.47
C PHE A 267 3.59 -8.34 11.57
N LEU A 268 3.83 -7.83 10.36
CA LEU A 268 2.78 -7.62 9.37
C LEU A 268 1.99 -8.91 9.10
N ALA A 269 2.68 -10.00 8.76
CA ALA A 269 2.04 -11.29 8.50
C ALA A 269 1.28 -11.83 9.71
N PHE A 270 1.89 -11.78 10.90
CA PHE A 270 1.30 -12.27 12.15
C PHE A 270 0.02 -11.52 12.51
N VAL A 271 0.01 -10.19 12.45
CA VAL A 271 -1.17 -9.38 12.79
C VAL A 271 -2.36 -9.68 11.87
N TYR A 272 -2.12 -9.91 10.58
CA TYR A 272 -3.17 -10.33 9.65
C TYR A 272 -3.69 -11.74 9.97
N SER A 273 -2.79 -12.72 10.14
CA SER A 273 -3.19 -14.09 10.45
C SER A 273 -3.92 -14.22 11.79
N ILE A 274 -3.44 -13.56 12.85
CA ILE A 274 -4.06 -13.63 14.18
C ILE A 274 -5.41 -12.89 14.21
N SER A 275 -5.58 -11.85 13.39
CA SER A 275 -6.85 -11.13 13.26
C SER A 275 -7.91 -11.99 12.58
N GLU A 276 -7.56 -12.74 11.54
CA GLU A 276 -8.46 -13.74 10.94
C GLU A 276 -8.75 -14.88 11.91
N LEU A 277 -7.74 -15.38 12.63
CA LEU A 277 -7.93 -16.45 13.61
C LEU A 277 -8.88 -16.02 14.72
N LYS A 278 -8.78 -14.77 15.20
CA LYS A 278 -9.67 -14.23 16.22
C LYS A 278 -11.14 -14.22 15.80
N LYS A 279 -11.45 -14.13 14.50
CA LYS A 279 -12.83 -14.20 14.00
C LYS A 279 -13.42 -15.61 14.06
N VAL A 280 -12.59 -16.63 13.88
CA VAL A 280 -13.04 -18.04 13.76
C VAL A 280 -12.74 -18.92 14.98
N ASP A 281 -11.72 -18.57 15.77
CA ASP A 281 -11.27 -19.26 16.99
C ASP A 281 -10.61 -18.26 17.97
N PRO A 282 -11.41 -17.43 18.66
CA PRO A 282 -10.90 -16.40 19.55
C PRO A 282 -10.09 -16.97 20.73
N ASP A 283 -10.41 -18.18 21.19
CA ASP A 283 -9.70 -18.83 22.30
C ASP A 283 -8.27 -19.21 21.88
N GLN A 284 -8.09 -19.88 20.73
CA GLN A 284 -6.75 -20.18 20.20
C GLN A 284 -5.96 -18.92 19.86
N ALA A 285 -6.61 -17.89 19.32
CA ALA A 285 -5.96 -16.60 19.07
C ALA A 285 -5.44 -15.98 20.37
N SER A 286 -6.25 -16.01 21.44
CA SER A 286 -5.86 -15.52 22.77
C SER A 286 -4.71 -16.33 23.36
N ASP A 287 -4.75 -17.66 23.23
CA ASP A 287 -3.67 -18.53 23.72
C ASP A 287 -2.34 -18.20 23.04
N ILE A 288 -2.33 -18.05 21.71
CA ILE A 288 -1.14 -17.67 20.95
C ILE A 288 -0.63 -16.30 21.42
N MET A 289 -1.50 -15.30 21.48
CA MET A 289 -1.14 -13.94 21.92
C MET A 289 -0.55 -13.93 23.34
N SER A 290 -1.11 -14.72 24.26
CA SER A 290 -0.63 -14.82 25.64
C SER A 290 0.71 -15.53 25.78
N SER A 291 1.06 -16.37 24.79
CA SER A 291 2.32 -17.12 24.75
C SER A 291 3.51 -16.31 24.21
N LEU A 292 3.25 -15.16 23.59
CA LEU A 292 4.28 -14.25 23.08
C LEU A 292 5.15 -13.72 24.23
N SER A 293 6.39 -13.34 23.93
CA SER A 293 7.27 -12.68 24.90
C SER A 293 6.72 -11.32 25.32
N LYS A 294 7.12 -10.86 26.50
CA LYS A 294 6.73 -9.54 26.99
C LYS A 294 7.16 -8.40 26.06
N ALA A 295 8.27 -8.58 25.34
CA ALA A 295 8.75 -7.60 24.37
C ALA A 295 7.77 -7.47 23.20
N VAL A 296 7.38 -8.59 22.59
CA VAL A 296 6.41 -8.59 21.49
C VAL A 296 5.02 -8.11 21.96
N GLN A 297 4.55 -8.56 23.11
CA GLN A 297 3.27 -8.08 23.66
C GLN A 297 3.27 -6.57 23.87
N HIS A 298 4.38 -6.02 24.38
CA HIS A 298 4.56 -4.58 24.52
C HIS A 298 4.54 -3.87 23.16
N ASP A 299 5.22 -4.40 22.14
CA ASP A 299 5.25 -3.79 20.80
C ASP A 299 3.85 -3.78 20.14
N ILE A 300 3.05 -4.84 20.34
CA ILE A 300 1.65 -4.91 19.91
C ILE A 300 0.81 -3.85 20.63
N GLU A 301 0.92 -3.76 21.96
CA GLU A 301 0.19 -2.78 22.76
C GLU A 301 0.56 -1.35 22.34
N GLN A 302 1.84 -1.08 22.07
CA GLN A 302 2.29 0.22 21.60
C GLN A 302 1.71 0.58 20.22
N ASN A 303 1.62 -0.40 19.31
CA ASN A 303 0.97 -0.19 18.02
C ASN A 303 -0.54 0.11 18.18
N GLU A 304 -1.22 -0.58 19.10
CA GLU A 304 -2.62 -0.29 19.46
C GLU A 304 -2.76 1.13 20.03
N GLN A 305 -1.95 1.51 21.00
CA GLN A 305 -1.94 2.86 21.58
C GLN A 305 -1.65 3.94 20.53
N TYR A 306 -0.73 3.68 19.59
CA TYR A 306 -0.48 4.57 18.45
C TYR A 306 -1.72 4.74 17.59
N ARG A 307 -2.40 3.64 17.20
CA ARG A 307 -3.63 3.72 16.40
C ARG A 307 -4.73 4.47 17.15
N ASP A 308 -4.98 4.12 18.40
CA ASP A 308 -6.03 4.73 19.24
C ASP A 308 -5.83 6.24 19.42
N LYS A 309 -4.58 6.69 19.52
CA LYS A 309 -4.23 8.12 19.61
C LYS A 309 -4.70 8.92 18.38
N TYR A 310 -4.74 8.31 17.20
CA TYR A 310 -5.10 8.98 15.95
C TYR A 310 -6.49 8.62 15.44
N GLU A 311 -7.17 7.66 16.07
CA GLU A 311 -8.56 7.34 15.77
C GLU A 311 -9.50 8.54 16.01
N GLY A 312 -10.46 8.70 15.12
CA GLY A 312 -11.45 9.76 15.21
C GLY A 312 -12.21 10.01 13.91
N VAL A 313 -12.65 11.25 13.73
CA VAL A 313 -13.47 11.65 12.57
C VAL A 313 -12.67 11.59 11.27
N ILE A 314 -11.40 12.02 11.28
CA ILE A 314 -10.56 12.03 10.08
C ILE A 314 -10.25 10.61 9.62
N SER A 315 -9.86 9.70 10.51
CA SER A 315 -9.60 8.29 10.19
C SER A 315 -10.85 7.60 9.65
N SER A 316 -12.02 7.89 10.22
CA SER A 316 -13.30 7.35 9.76
C SER A 316 -13.69 7.84 8.37
N ILE A 317 -13.50 9.13 8.07
CA ILE A 317 -13.71 9.68 6.73
C ILE A 317 -12.74 9.05 5.74
N SER A 318 -11.46 8.94 6.11
CA SER A 318 -10.41 8.34 5.30
C SER A 318 -10.76 6.89 4.93
N ARG A 319 -11.14 6.06 5.92
CA ARG A 319 -11.59 4.68 5.69
C ARG A 319 -12.77 4.59 4.73
N ASN A 320 -13.78 5.44 4.89
CA ASN A 320 -14.95 5.43 3.99
C ASN A 320 -14.58 5.83 2.56
N VAL A 321 -13.71 6.83 2.39
CA VAL A 321 -13.22 7.24 1.07
C VAL A 321 -12.38 6.13 0.44
N ASN A 322 -11.52 5.48 1.23
CA ASN A 322 -10.71 4.37 0.77
C ASN A 322 -11.58 3.17 0.36
N ASP A 323 -12.55 2.77 1.18
CA ASP A 323 -13.48 1.68 0.87
C ASP A 323 -14.23 1.92 -0.46
N VAL A 324 -14.72 3.14 -0.69
CA VAL A 324 -15.35 3.50 -1.97
C VAL A 324 -14.33 3.43 -3.13
N TYR A 325 -13.11 3.88 -2.91
CA TYR A 325 -12.04 3.84 -3.91
C TYR A 325 -11.63 2.41 -4.27
N LEU A 326 -11.44 1.52 -3.29
CA LEU A 326 -11.11 0.11 -3.50
C LEU A 326 -12.24 -0.61 -4.25
N LYS A 327 -13.49 -0.41 -3.84
CA LYS A 327 -14.68 -0.96 -4.51
C LYS A 327 -14.82 -0.48 -5.95
N ALA A 328 -14.51 0.79 -6.23
CA ALA A 328 -14.54 1.33 -7.59
C ALA A 328 -13.48 0.71 -8.51
N ASN A 329 -12.40 0.16 -7.95
CA ASN A 329 -11.33 -0.52 -8.66
C ASN A 329 -11.42 -2.06 -8.59
N ASN A 330 -12.61 -2.62 -8.32
CA ASN A 330 -12.85 -4.07 -8.20
C ASN A 330 -12.08 -4.78 -7.08
N GLN A 331 -11.58 -4.05 -6.09
CA GLN A 331 -11.03 -4.63 -4.88
C GLN A 331 -12.15 -4.72 -3.82
N THR A 332 -12.98 -5.75 -3.97
CA THR A 332 -14.05 -6.10 -3.03
C THR A 332 -13.66 -7.36 -2.26
N ASP A 333 -14.05 -7.45 -0.99
CA ASP A 333 -13.87 -8.68 -0.20
C ASP A 333 -14.42 -9.89 -0.96
N GLY A 334 -13.53 -10.83 -1.29
CA GLY A 334 -13.83 -12.00 -2.11
C GLY A 334 -14.65 -13.07 -1.37
N LEU A 335 -15.01 -14.14 -2.10
CA LEU A 335 -15.70 -15.33 -1.57
C LEU A 335 -14.79 -16.22 -0.71
N ASN A 336 -13.59 -15.75 -0.38
CA ASN A 336 -12.54 -16.52 0.26
C ASN A 336 -12.79 -16.70 1.76
N SER A 337 -12.24 -17.78 2.32
CA SER A 337 -12.42 -18.13 3.74
C SER A 337 -11.77 -17.09 4.67
N TYR A 338 -10.69 -16.46 4.22
CA TYR A 338 -9.94 -15.40 4.90
C TYR A 338 -9.56 -14.29 3.90
N SER A 339 -9.00 -13.17 4.39
CA SER A 339 -8.40 -12.13 3.52
C SER A 339 -7.40 -12.73 2.51
N ASP A 340 -7.23 -12.12 1.35
CA ASP A 340 -6.38 -12.65 0.28
C ASP A 340 -4.92 -12.75 0.72
N MET A 341 -4.46 -11.81 1.57
CA MET A 341 -3.13 -11.87 2.18
C MET A 341 -2.93 -13.15 3.00
N VAL A 342 -3.91 -13.51 3.84
CA VAL A 342 -3.83 -14.71 4.69
C VAL A 342 -3.92 -15.99 3.85
N ASN A 343 -4.71 -16.00 2.78
CA ASN A 343 -4.71 -17.14 1.85
C ASN A 343 -3.36 -17.31 1.17
N LEU A 344 -2.70 -16.22 0.74
CA LEU A 344 -1.35 -16.28 0.17
C LEU A 344 -0.32 -16.80 1.19
N LEU A 345 -0.40 -16.38 2.45
CA LEU A 345 0.45 -16.90 3.52
C LEU A 345 0.22 -18.40 3.78
N LEU A 346 -1.03 -18.85 3.77
CA LEU A 346 -1.38 -20.27 3.94
C LEU A 346 -0.88 -21.12 2.77
N ALA A 347 -1.01 -20.60 1.54
CA ALA A 347 -0.51 -21.25 0.35
C ALA A 347 1.02 -21.42 0.40
N GLU A 348 1.72 -20.38 0.82
CA GLU A 348 3.16 -20.37 0.98
C GLU A 348 3.66 -21.34 2.05
N GLN A 349 3.00 -21.37 3.21
CA GLN A 349 3.34 -22.32 4.27
C GLN A 349 3.14 -23.76 3.82
N ARG A 350 2.03 -24.06 3.15
CA ARG A 350 1.75 -25.41 2.68
C ARG A 350 2.79 -25.88 1.66
N ASP A 351 3.18 -25.01 0.74
CA ASP A 351 4.24 -25.31 -0.23
C ASP A 351 5.58 -25.64 0.45
N ARG A 352 6.01 -24.83 1.43
CA ARG A 352 7.21 -25.12 2.25
C ARG A 352 7.14 -26.49 2.91
N GLU A 353 5.99 -26.84 3.49
CA GLU A 353 5.81 -28.13 4.16
C GLU A 353 5.87 -29.30 3.19
N VAL A 354 5.33 -29.15 1.98
CA VAL A 354 5.45 -30.16 0.93
C VAL A 354 6.92 -30.33 0.53
N GLN A 355 7.66 -29.25 0.33
CA GLN A 355 9.08 -29.31 -0.01
C GLN A 355 9.91 -30.01 1.07
N LEU A 356 9.68 -29.71 2.35
CA LEU A 356 10.36 -30.34 3.49
C LEU A 356 10.05 -31.84 3.65
N ASN A 357 8.86 -32.28 3.23
CA ASN A 357 8.49 -33.71 3.28
C ASN A 357 9.05 -34.52 2.10
N VAL A 358 9.54 -33.85 1.05
CA VAL A 358 10.10 -34.48 -0.16
C VAL A 358 11.64 -34.48 -0.15
N SER A 359 12.27 -33.58 0.62
CA SER A 359 13.72 -33.54 0.90
C SER A 359 14.11 -34.51 2.02
#